data_AF-A0A969SJE5-F1
#
_entry.id   AF-A0A969SJE5-F1
#
_cell.length_a   1.000
_cell.length_b   1.000
_cell.length_c   1.000
_cell.angle_alpha   90.00
_cell.angle_beta   90.00
_cell.angle_gamma   90.00
#
_symmetry.space_group_name_H-M   'P 1'
#
loop_
_entity.id
_entity.type
_entity.pdbx_description
1 polymer ?
#
loop_
_entity_poly.entity_id
_entity_poly.type
_entity_poly.pdbx_seq_one_letter_code
_entity_poly.pdbx_strand_id
1 'polypeptide(L)'
;EIGITSGSQELVRKMRMGYNLRIVLQNCRDLKAAGFNDLVSVNYSFNVIDERLETIRQTIAYHRELERIFGADKVEPAIFFIGLQPHTHLEEYAFKENILKPGYDPMNITPWTVQKMLWNPEPLGSFFGEVCLQAWRQNPNDFGREVMKILEERVGCADLEEALSAPIEVKEKQLVSV
;
A
#
# COMPACT_ATOMS: atom_id res chain seq x y z
N GLU A 1 -6.90 -4.00 -14.36
CA GLU A 1 -6.67 -3.53 -12.98
C GLU A 1 -5.76 -4.52 -12.26
N ILE A 2 -4.87 -4.04 -11.40
CA ILE A 2 -3.96 -4.85 -10.59
C ILE A 2 -4.04 -4.38 -9.14
N GLY A 3 -4.47 -5.26 -8.23
CA GLY A 3 -4.50 -5.00 -6.80
C GLY A 3 -3.22 -5.47 -6.13
N ILE A 4 -2.30 -4.55 -5.82
CA ILE A 4 -1.03 -4.87 -5.15
C ILE A 4 -0.93 -4.36 -3.72
N THR A 5 -1.82 -3.45 -3.29
CA THR A 5 -1.87 -2.89 -1.92
C THR A 5 -0.61 -2.08 -1.57
N SER A 6 0.57 -2.70 -1.50
CA SER A 6 1.89 -2.10 -1.32
C SER A 6 2.89 -2.71 -2.32
N GLY A 7 3.86 -1.91 -2.78
CA GLY A 7 4.96 -2.43 -3.61
C GLY A 7 6.14 -2.98 -2.81
N SER A 8 5.98 -3.20 -1.49
CA SER A 8 6.94 -3.88 -0.63
C SER A 8 6.60 -5.36 -0.47
N GLN A 9 7.49 -6.26 -0.90
CA GLN A 9 7.28 -7.70 -0.77
C GLN A 9 7.24 -8.16 0.69
N GLU A 10 7.91 -7.43 1.59
CA GLU A 10 7.84 -7.62 3.04
C GLU A 10 6.41 -7.39 3.54
N LEU A 11 5.80 -6.26 3.22
CA LEU A 11 4.45 -5.92 3.66
C LEU A 11 3.41 -6.86 3.04
N VAL A 12 3.55 -7.20 1.76
CA VAL A 12 2.73 -8.21 1.08
C VAL A 12 2.73 -9.54 1.85
N ARG A 13 3.89 -9.99 2.34
CA ARG A 13 3.98 -11.20 3.17
C ARG A 13 3.40 -11.00 4.56
N LYS A 14 3.65 -9.86 5.21
CA LYS A 14 3.15 -9.56 6.56
C LYS A 14 1.62 -9.51 6.60
N MET A 15 1.02 -8.93 5.57
CA MET A 15 -0.43 -8.90 5.34
C MET A 15 -1.00 -10.25 4.85
N ARG A 16 -0.15 -11.26 4.64
CA ARG A 16 -0.51 -12.59 4.14
C ARG A 16 -1.24 -12.56 2.80
N MET A 17 -0.86 -11.62 1.94
CA MET A 17 -1.38 -11.54 0.58
C MET A 17 -0.87 -12.71 -0.25
N GLY A 18 -1.74 -13.33 -1.06
CA GLY A 18 -1.45 -14.57 -1.79
C GLY A 18 -0.61 -14.41 -3.05
N TYR A 19 0.11 -13.31 -3.24
CA TYR A 19 0.88 -13.02 -4.45
C TYR A 19 2.33 -12.64 -4.15
N ASN A 20 3.17 -12.78 -5.17
CA ASN A 20 4.58 -12.40 -5.17
C ASN A 20 4.80 -11.29 -6.19
N LEU A 21 5.36 -10.16 -5.75
CA LEU A 21 5.54 -8.95 -6.57
C LEU A 21 6.44 -9.20 -7.79
N ARG A 22 7.45 -10.07 -7.68
CA ARG A 22 8.31 -10.43 -8.82
C ARG A 22 7.52 -11.18 -9.89
N ILE A 23 6.64 -12.08 -9.47
CA ILE A 23 5.75 -12.82 -10.39
C ILE A 23 4.73 -11.88 -11.02
N VAL A 24 4.18 -10.92 -10.25
CA VAL A 24 3.24 -9.92 -10.79
C VAL A 24 3.93 -9.06 -11.86
N LEU A 25 5.15 -8.58 -11.64
CA LEU A 25 5.92 -7.84 -12.66
C LEU A 25 6.20 -8.69 -13.89
N GLN A 26 6.56 -9.97 -13.71
CA GLN A 26 6.78 -10.86 -14.84
C GLN A 26 5.50 -11.02 -15.67
N ASN A 27 4.37 -11.25 -15.02
CA ASN A 27 3.07 -11.32 -15.70
C ASN A 27 2.74 -10.03 -16.44
N CYS A 28 3.11 -8.86 -15.89
CA CYS A 28 2.94 -7.57 -16.56
C CYS A 28 3.78 -7.48 -17.85
N ARG A 29 5.04 -7.94 -17.82
CA ARG A 29 5.91 -7.98 -19.00
C ARG A 29 5.35 -8.93 -20.06
N ASP A 30 4.90 -10.11 -19.65
CA ASP A 30 4.32 -11.10 -20.55
C ASP A 30 3.02 -10.59 -21.18
N LEU A 31 2.18 -9.90 -20.39
CA LEU A 31 0.95 -9.26 -20.88
C LEU A 31 1.25 -8.17 -21.92
N LYS A 32 2.25 -7.31 -21.67
CA LYS A 32 2.70 -6.31 -22.64
C LYS A 32 3.23 -6.95 -23.92
N ALA A 33 4.03 -8.01 -23.79
CA ALA A 33 4.57 -8.77 -24.93
C ALA A 33 3.47 -9.46 -25.76
N ALA A 34 2.36 -9.86 -25.12
CA ALA A 34 1.18 -10.39 -25.79
C ALA A 34 0.35 -9.30 -26.52
N GLY A 35 0.77 -8.03 -26.48
CA GLY A 35 0.15 -6.93 -27.22
C GLY A 35 -0.84 -6.08 -26.43
N PHE A 36 -0.93 -6.26 -25.11
CA PHE A 36 -1.79 -5.42 -24.27
C PHE A 36 -1.32 -3.96 -24.29
N ASN A 37 -2.23 -3.02 -24.60
CA ASN A 37 -1.89 -1.60 -24.75
C ASN A 37 -2.93 -0.62 -24.18
N ASP A 38 -3.80 -1.12 -23.29
CA ASP A 38 -4.81 -0.33 -22.62
C ASP A 38 -4.33 0.17 -21.24
N LEU A 39 -5.18 0.97 -20.60
CA LEU A 39 -4.92 1.52 -19.28
C LEU A 39 -4.85 0.41 -18.21
N VAL A 40 -3.84 0.51 -17.36
CA VAL A 40 -3.61 -0.35 -16.19
C VAL A 40 -3.84 0.48 -14.94
N SER A 41 -5.01 0.32 -14.32
CA SER A 41 -5.26 0.84 -12.97
C SER A 41 -4.57 -0.06 -11.93
N VAL A 42 -3.82 0.55 -11.00
CA VAL A 42 -3.03 -0.12 -9.96
C VAL A 42 -3.50 0.36 -8.60
N ASN A 43 -4.06 -0.54 -7.81
CA ASN A 43 -4.64 -0.18 -6.51
C ASN A 43 -3.58 -0.22 -5.41
N TYR A 44 -3.32 0.94 -4.81
CA TYR A 44 -2.49 1.10 -3.63
C TYR A 44 -3.37 1.40 -2.42
N SER A 45 -3.06 0.74 -1.31
CA SER A 45 -3.66 1.05 -0.01
C SER A 45 -2.52 1.51 0.88
N PHE A 46 -2.27 2.82 0.91
CA PHE A 46 -1.16 3.34 1.70
C PHE A 46 -1.48 3.28 3.20
N ASN A 47 -0.42 3.32 4.01
CA ASN A 47 -0.47 3.19 5.47
C ASN A 47 -1.02 1.84 5.94
N VAL A 48 -0.70 0.74 5.23
CA VAL A 48 -1.02 -0.61 5.70
C VAL A 48 -0.33 -0.94 7.02
N ILE A 49 -0.69 -2.07 7.61
CA ILE A 49 -0.03 -2.57 8.82
C ILE A 49 1.48 -2.61 8.59
N ASP A 50 2.22 -1.88 9.43
CA ASP A 50 3.68 -1.79 9.43
C ASP A 50 4.31 -1.01 8.26
N GLU A 51 3.53 -0.21 7.53
CA GLU A 51 4.07 0.72 6.52
C GLU A 51 5.05 1.71 7.18
N ARG A 52 6.15 2.00 6.47
CA ARG A 52 7.22 2.92 6.88
C ARG A 52 7.66 3.77 5.67
N LEU A 53 8.46 4.81 5.91
CA LEU A 53 8.99 5.62 4.82
C LEU A 53 9.81 4.77 3.83
N GLU A 54 10.54 3.76 4.31
CA GLU A 54 11.30 2.82 3.49
C GLU A 54 10.40 1.99 2.57
N THR A 55 9.29 1.46 3.08
CA THR A 55 8.37 0.63 2.29
C THR A 55 7.52 1.47 1.31
N ILE A 56 7.33 2.76 1.61
CA ILE A 56 6.77 3.72 0.65
C ILE A 56 7.74 3.94 -0.51
N ARG A 57 9.04 4.10 -0.25
CA ARG A 57 10.07 4.18 -1.30
C ARG A 57 10.10 2.94 -2.18
N GLN A 58 9.92 1.76 -1.60
CA GLN A 58 9.77 0.49 -2.32
C GLN A 58 8.50 0.47 -3.18
N THR A 59 7.38 1.00 -2.66
CA THR A 59 6.14 1.14 -3.42
C THR A 59 6.30 2.04 -4.64
N ILE A 60 7.03 3.15 -4.50
CA ILE A 60 7.38 4.03 -5.61
C ILE A 60 8.23 3.30 -6.64
N ALA A 61 9.28 2.58 -6.20
CA ALA A 61 10.14 1.79 -7.09
C ALA A 61 9.35 0.78 -7.92
N TYR A 62 8.44 0.05 -7.27
CA TYR A 62 7.56 -0.90 -7.94
C TYR A 62 6.65 -0.21 -8.96
N HIS A 63 6.05 0.93 -8.61
CA HIS A 63 5.21 1.69 -9.52
C HIS A 63 5.96 2.20 -10.75
N ARG A 64 7.16 2.75 -10.56
CA ARG A 64 8.02 3.22 -11.65
C ARG A 64 8.39 2.08 -12.59
N GLU A 65 8.56 0.86 -12.10
CA GLU A 65 8.76 -0.31 -12.95
C GLU A 65 7.52 -0.67 -13.78
N LEU A 66 6.31 -0.57 -13.22
CA LEU A 66 5.08 -0.73 -14.01
C LEU A 66 4.98 0.32 -15.13
N GLU A 67 5.31 1.57 -14.83
CA GLU A 67 5.34 2.64 -15.83
C GLU A 67 6.38 2.38 -16.93
N ARG A 68 7.54 1.79 -16.59
CA ARG A 68 8.54 1.37 -17.58
C ARG A 68 8.03 0.26 -18.50
N ILE A 69 7.20 -0.65 -17.98
CA ILE A 69 6.64 -1.77 -18.75
C ILE A 69 5.52 -1.28 -19.68
N PHE A 70 4.54 -0.54 -19.16
CA PHE A 70 3.32 -0.20 -19.91
C PHE A 70 3.37 1.17 -20.58
N GLY A 71 4.23 2.08 -20.10
CA GLY A 71 4.21 3.50 -20.40
C GLY A 71 3.59 4.28 -19.25
N ALA A 72 4.19 5.42 -18.87
CA ALA A 72 3.69 6.23 -17.76
C ALA A 72 2.21 6.58 -17.99
N ASP A 73 1.85 7.15 -19.14
CA ASP A 73 0.48 7.51 -19.53
C ASP A 73 -0.56 6.37 -19.44
N LYS A 74 -0.11 5.11 -19.40
CA LYS A 74 -0.96 3.92 -19.31
C LYS A 74 -1.10 3.32 -17.92
N VAL A 75 -0.33 3.77 -16.92
CA VAL A 75 -0.43 3.23 -15.55
C VAL A 75 -1.09 4.23 -14.62
N GLU A 76 -2.32 3.99 -14.21
CA GLU A 76 -3.05 4.87 -13.29
C GLU A 76 -2.96 4.34 -11.86
N PRO A 77 -2.28 5.03 -10.93
CA PRO A 77 -2.30 4.64 -9.51
C PRO A 77 -3.62 5.06 -8.85
N ALA A 78 -4.44 4.08 -8.47
CA ALA A 78 -5.64 4.31 -7.68
C ALA A 78 -5.30 4.25 -6.19
N ILE A 79 -5.51 5.37 -5.48
CA ILE A 79 -5.13 5.53 -4.07
C ILE A 79 -6.33 5.25 -3.17
N PHE A 80 -6.19 4.28 -2.28
CA PHE A 80 -7.20 3.89 -1.30
C PHE A 80 -6.67 4.02 0.12
N PHE A 81 -7.59 4.30 1.05
CA PHE A 81 -7.35 4.13 2.48
C PHE A 81 -8.02 2.85 2.95
N ILE A 82 -7.40 2.15 3.89
CA ILE A 82 -7.95 0.92 4.42
C ILE A 82 -9.12 1.26 5.34
N GLY A 83 -10.27 0.63 5.11
CA GLY A 83 -11.39 0.64 6.04
C GLY A 83 -11.20 -0.42 7.12
N LEU A 84 -11.44 -0.05 8.38
CA LEU A 84 -11.60 -0.98 9.49
C LEU A 84 -12.99 -1.60 9.43
N GLN A 85 -13.04 -2.82 8.89
CA GLN A 85 -14.27 -3.59 8.80
C GLN A 85 -14.51 -4.40 10.09
N PRO A 86 -15.71 -4.33 10.69
CA PRO A 86 -16.08 -5.13 11.86
C PRO A 86 -15.95 -6.64 11.58
N HIS A 87 -15.65 -7.40 12.63
CA HIS A 87 -15.51 -8.85 12.64
C HIS A 87 -14.42 -9.38 11.70
N THR A 88 -13.32 -8.61 11.57
CA THR A 88 -12.14 -9.01 10.79
C THR A 88 -10.91 -9.11 11.68
N HIS A 89 -9.89 -9.84 11.21
CA HIS A 89 -8.59 -9.87 11.91
C HIS A 89 -7.93 -8.48 12.04
N LEU A 90 -8.25 -7.55 11.13
CA LEU A 90 -7.78 -6.18 11.21
C LEU A 90 -8.45 -5.41 12.37
N GLU A 91 -9.74 -5.65 12.62
CA GLU A 91 -10.43 -5.10 13.80
C GLU A 91 -9.86 -5.69 15.10
N GLU A 92 -9.64 -7.01 15.16
CA GLU A 92 -9.00 -7.66 16.32
C GLU A 92 -7.61 -7.06 16.60
N TYR A 93 -6.83 -6.80 15.54
CA TYR A 93 -5.54 -6.13 15.64
C TYR A 93 -5.69 -4.68 16.13
N ALA A 94 -6.65 -3.92 15.60
CA ALA A 94 -6.91 -2.56 16.02
C ALA A 94 -7.31 -2.45 17.50
N PHE A 95 -8.03 -3.43 18.05
CA PHE A 95 -8.31 -3.50 19.48
C PHE A 95 -7.03 -3.76 20.30
N LYS A 96 -6.17 -4.69 19.85
CA LYS A 96 -4.93 -5.04 20.55
C LYS A 96 -3.95 -3.87 20.62
N GLU A 97 -3.81 -3.15 19.51
CA GLU A 97 -2.93 -1.98 19.41
C GLU A 97 -3.59 -0.68 19.92
N ASN A 98 -4.78 -0.77 20.54
CA ASN A 98 -5.52 0.36 21.10
C ASN A 98 -5.82 1.49 20.09
N ILE A 99 -5.92 1.13 18.80
CA ILE A 99 -6.32 2.01 17.69
C ILE A 99 -7.84 2.17 17.69
N LEU A 100 -8.56 1.10 18.01
CA LEU A 100 -10.01 1.08 18.13
C LEU A 100 -10.39 0.67 19.55
N LYS A 101 -11.45 1.26 20.11
CA LYS A 101 -11.97 0.88 21.44
C LYS A 101 -13.13 -0.11 21.30
N PRO A 102 -13.20 -1.16 22.14
CA PRO A 102 -14.35 -2.06 22.18
C PRO A 102 -15.66 -1.30 22.42
N GLY A 103 -16.76 -1.81 21.85
CA GLY A 103 -18.09 -1.22 21.99
C GLY A 103 -18.38 -0.03 21.08
N TYR A 104 -17.57 0.19 20.03
CA TYR A 104 -17.96 1.11 18.96
C TYR A 104 -19.15 0.55 18.18
N ASP A 105 -20.04 1.43 17.71
CA ASP A 105 -21.18 1.04 16.89
C ASP A 105 -20.87 1.36 15.41
N PRO A 106 -20.56 0.37 14.57
CA PRO A 106 -20.26 0.59 13.15
C PRO A 106 -21.46 1.09 12.34
N MET A 107 -22.70 0.91 12.86
CA MET A 107 -23.92 1.40 12.21
C MET A 107 -24.23 2.86 12.56
N ASN A 108 -23.59 3.40 13.59
CA ASN A 108 -23.73 4.79 13.98
C ASN A 108 -22.78 5.68 13.17
N ILE A 109 -23.17 6.00 11.93
CA ILE A 109 -22.38 6.78 10.96
C ILE A 109 -22.35 8.27 11.36
N THR A 110 -21.60 8.57 12.41
CA THR A 110 -21.19 9.94 12.76
C THR A 110 -19.77 10.19 12.25
N PRO A 111 -19.35 11.45 12.00
CA PRO A 111 -17.97 11.76 11.63
C PRO A 111 -16.93 11.13 12.57
N TRP A 112 -17.24 11.07 13.87
CA TRP A 112 -16.39 10.45 14.90
C TRP A 112 -16.27 8.93 14.78
N THR A 113 -17.33 8.25 14.36
CA THR A 113 -17.30 6.80 14.11
C THR A 113 -16.58 6.50 12.79
N VAL A 114 -16.86 7.27 11.73
CA VAL A 114 -16.23 7.10 10.41
C VAL A 114 -14.71 7.28 10.51
N GLN A 115 -14.24 8.27 11.27
CA GLN A 115 -12.81 8.48 11.50
C GLN A 115 -12.15 7.27 12.17
N LYS A 116 -12.84 6.59 13.09
CA LYS A 116 -12.36 5.35 13.73
C LYS A 116 -12.39 4.14 12.79
N MET A 117 -13.19 4.21 11.73
CA MET A 117 -13.31 3.16 10.72
C MET A 117 -12.34 3.34 9.54
N LEU A 118 -11.49 4.36 9.57
CA LEU A 118 -10.38 4.52 8.63
C LEU A 118 -9.08 4.12 9.31
N TRP A 119 -8.43 3.10 8.78
CA TRP A 119 -7.10 2.71 9.18
C TRP A 119 -6.10 3.73 8.64
N ASN A 120 -5.64 4.62 9.52
CA ASN A 120 -4.64 5.63 9.18
C ASN A 120 -3.81 6.02 10.42
N PRO A 121 -3.01 5.10 11.00
CA PRO A 121 -2.26 5.38 12.22
C PRO A 121 -1.22 6.50 12.02
N GLU A 122 -0.99 7.28 13.08
CA GLU A 122 0.07 8.29 13.13
C GLU A 122 1.45 7.64 13.30
N PRO A 123 2.54 8.26 12.79
CA PRO A 123 2.62 9.59 12.16
C PRO A 123 2.31 9.61 10.65
N LEU A 124 2.18 8.44 10.01
CA LEU A 124 1.97 8.36 8.56
C LEU A 124 0.60 8.87 8.14
N GLY A 125 -0.38 8.83 9.04
CA GLY A 125 -1.71 9.32 8.74
C GLY A 125 -1.77 10.80 8.40
N SER A 126 -1.12 11.64 9.20
CA SER A 126 -0.96 13.07 8.89
C SER A 126 -0.10 13.28 7.63
N PHE A 127 1.00 12.53 7.48
CA PHE A 127 1.87 12.61 6.30
C PHE A 127 1.12 12.35 4.98
N PHE A 128 0.36 11.25 4.89
CA PHE A 128 -0.43 10.95 3.70
C PHE A 128 -1.58 11.93 3.49
N GLY A 129 -2.21 12.41 4.57
CA GLY A 129 -3.21 13.46 4.50
C GLY A 129 -2.68 14.72 3.82
N GLU A 130 -1.49 15.18 4.21
CA GLU A 130 -0.83 16.33 3.57
C GLU A 130 -0.50 16.09 2.11
N VAL A 131 0.00 14.91 1.76
CA VAL A 131 0.32 14.52 0.39
C VAL A 131 -0.94 14.55 -0.48
N CYS A 132 -2.04 13.93 -0.03
CA CYS A 132 -3.31 13.95 -0.75
C CYS A 132 -3.87 15.37 -0.91
N LEU A 133 -3.80 16.20 0.14
CA LEU A 133 -4.24 17.60 0.06
C LEU A 133 -3.36 18.43 -0.88
N GLN A 134 -2.07 18.13 -0.98
CA GLN A 134 -1.18 18.76 -1.95
C GLN A 134 -1.53 18.31 -3.38
N ALA A 135 -1.68 17.01 -3.62
CA ALA A 135 -2.04 16.45 -4.93
C ALA A 135 -3.36 17.04 -5.44
N TRP A 136 -4.38 17.13 -4.59
CA TRP A 136 -5.67 17.71 -4.94
C TRP A 136 -5.57 19.19 -5.36
N ARG A 137 -4.69 19.96 -4.71
CA ARG A 137 -4.47 21.37 -5.05
C ARG A 137 -3.66 21.56 -6.33
N GLN A 138 -2.74 20.64 -6.62
CA GLN A 138 -1.82 20.74 -7.76
C GLN A 138 -2.44 20.17 -9.04
N ASN A 139 -3.02 18.98 -8.97
CA ASN A 139 -3.57 18.30 -10.13
C ASN A 139 -4.70 17.32 -9.75
N PRO A 140 -5.93 17.83 -9.51
CA PRO A 140 -7.06 16.98 -9.12
C PRO A 140 -7.53 16.03 -10.22
N ASN A 141 -7.25 16.35 -11.50
CA ASN A 141 -7.65 15.51 -12.64
C ASN A 141 -6.74 14.29 -12.84
N ASP A 142 -5.55 14.30 -12.23
CA ASP A 142 -4.57 13.21 -12.30
C ASP A 142 -4.03 12.92 -10.89
N PHE A 143 -4.97 12.82 -9.95
CA PHE A 143 -4.70 12.80 -8.51
C PHE A 143 -3.69 11.72 -8.12
N GLY A 144 -3.89 10.51 -8.61
CA GLY A 144 -3.04 9.38 -8.25
C GLY A 144 -1.59 9.58 -8.66
N ARG A 145 -1.34 10.01 -9.90
CA ARG A 145 0.02 10.24 -10.38
C ARG A 145 0.69 11.38 -9.63
N GLU A 146 -0.07 12.42 -9.33
CA GLU A 146 0.44 13.54 -8.54
C GLU A 146 0.80 13.08 -7.11
N VAL A 147 -0.01 12.21 -6.49
CA VAL A 147 0.35 11.58 -5.20
C VAL A 147 1.67 10.82 -5.31
N MET A 148 1.84 9.96 -6.32
CA MET A 148 3.08 9.18 -6.49
C MET A 148 4.30 10.07 -6.71
N LYS A 149 4.15 11.15 -7.49
CA LYS A 149 5.19 12.15 -7.71
C LYS A 149 5.57 12.88 -6.42
N ILE A 150 4.59 13.37 -5.66
CA ILE A 150 4.84 14.05 -4.37
C ILE A 150 5.50 13.11 -3.36
N LEU A 151 5.08 11.85 -3.31
CA LEU A 151 5.71 10.85 -2.44
C LEU A 151 7.18 10.64 -2.84
N GLU A 152 7.46 10.48 -4.14
CA GLU A 152 8.83 10.36 -4.64
C GLU A 152 9.69 11.60 -4.33
N GLU A 153 9.14 12.81 -4.44
CA GLU A 153 9.84 14.03 -4.05
C GLU A 153 10.14 14.09 -2.55
N ARG A 154 9.23 13.60 -1.70
CA ARG A 154 9.35 13.69 -0.23
C ARG A 154 10.21 12.59 0.38
N VAL A 155 10.09 11.35 -0.09
CA VAL A 155 10.77 10.19 0.51
C VAL A 155 11.80 9.53 -0.41
N GLY A 156 11.79 9.86 -1.70
CA GLY A 156 12.65 9.26 -2.71
C GLY A 156 12.12 7.93 -3.25
N CYS A 157 12.97 7.26 -4.02
CA CYS A 157 12.71 5.95 -4.61
C CYS A 157 13.75 4.95 -4.06
N ALA A 158 13.35 3.70 -3.84
CA ALA A 158 14.27 2.63 -3.45
C ALA A 158 14.76 1.87 -4.69
N ASP A 159 15.73 0.97 -4.52
CA ASP A 159 16.07 0.02 -5.58
C ASP A 159 14.94 -1.02 -5.74
N LEU A 160 14.64 -1.39 -6.99
CA LEU A 160 13.57 -2.37 -7.27
C LEU A 160 13.83 -3.71 -6.58
N GLU A 161 15.08 -4.18 -6.56
CA GLU A 161 15.41 -5.46 -5.91
C GLU A 161 15.19 -5.41 -4.39
N GLU A 162 15.33 -4.23 -3.77
CA GLU A 162 14.97 -4.04 -2.36
C GLU A 162 13.47 -4.26 -2.16
N ALA A 163 12.64 -3.62 -3.01
CA ALA A 163 11.18 -3.75 -2.98
C ALA A 163 10.68 -5.18 -3.21
N LEU A 164 11.37 -5.95 -4.06
CA LEU A 164 11.05 -7.34 -4.38
C LEU A 164 11.62 -8.34 -3.36
N SER A 165 12.45 -7.88 -2.43
CA SER A 165 13.02 -8.70 -1.37
C SER A 165 12.12 -8.69 -0.13
N ALA A 166 12.12 -9.80 0.60
CA ALA A 166 11.51 -9.86 1.92
C ALA A 166 12.44 -10.70 2.80
N PRO A 167 13.38 -10.04 3.51
CA PRO A 167 14.27 -10.73 4.42
C PRO A 167 13.41 -11.44 5.48
N ILE A 168 13.64 -12.74 5.64
CA ILE A 168 13.02 -13.51 6.72
C ILE A 168 13.93 -13.29 7.93
N GLU A 169 13.44 -12.60 8.96
CA GLU A 169 14.08 -12.70 10.27
C GLU A 169 14.03 -14.15 10.72
N VAL A 170 15.20 -14.80 10.73
CA VAL A 170 15.35 -16.13 11.30
C VAL A 170 15.21 -15.97 12.81
N LYS A 171 13.98 -16.09 13.33
CA LYS A 171 13.81 -16.34 14.77
C LYS A 171 14.50 -17.66 15.06
N GLU A 172 15.60 -17.63 15.82
CA GLU A 172 16.23 -18.83 16.34
C GLU A 172 15.15 -19.68 17.00
N LYS A 173 14.85 -20.83 16.38
CA LYS A 173 14.02 -21.84 17.02
C LYS A 173 14.82 -22.32 18.22
N GLN A 174 14.48 -21.84 19.41
CA GLN A 174 14.91 -22.51 20.64
C GLN A 174 14.39 -23.94 20.56
N LEU A 175 15.30 -24.87 20.27
CA LEU A 175 15.05 -26.30 20.35
C LEU A 175 14.61 -26.58 21.77
N VAL A 176 13.34 -26.95 21.94
CA VAL A 176 12.83 -27.46 23.21
C VAL A 176 13.58 -28.77 23.46
N SER A 177 14.54 -28.74 24.39
CA SER A 177 15.16 -29.96 24.90
C SER A 177 14.09 -30.74 25.65
N VAL A 178 13.77 -31.93 25.13
CA VAL A 178 12.91 -32.93 25.77
C VAL A 178 13.67 -33.61 26.90
#